data_AF-A0A7X5E288-F1
#
_entry.id   AF-A0A7X5E288-F1
#
_cell.length_a   1.000
_cell.length_b   1.000
_cell.length_c   1.000
_cell.angle_alpha   90.00
_cell.angle_beta   90.00
_cell.angle_gamma   90.00
#
_symmetry.space_group_name_H-M   'P 1'
#
loop_
_entity.id
_entity.type
_entity.pdbx_description
1 polymer ?
#
loop_
_entity_poly.entity_id
_entity_poly.type
_entity_poly.pdbx_seq_one_letter_code
_entity_poly.pdbx_strand_id
1 'polypeptide(L)'
;MRIPEKISALQAKRKLLRQLDASLLAHAAALCSAPSVEQVYRLQGLAETHFRLKNQYRFTPEDVAGLLRFADPLEVADQCRRVSRPSELLPISALLDEMNAEMRFPLAFPKNQ
;
A
#
# COMPACT_ATOMS: atom_id res chain seq x y z
N MET A 1 -22.71 13.02 6.89
CA MET A 1 -22.46 11.65 6.39
C MET A 1 -23.55 10.71 6.87
N ARG A 2 -24.15 9.93 5.97
CA ARG A 2 -25.22 8.98 6.26
C ARG A 2 -24.62 7.68 6.85
N ILE A 3 -25.32 7.02 7.77
CA ILE A 3 -24.88 5.78 8.45
C ILE A 3 -24.34 4.69 7.48
N PRO A 4 -24.96 4.45 6.29
CA PRO A 4 -24.47 3.45 5.33
C PRO A 4 -23.07 3.74 4.77
N GLU A 5 -22.73 5.01 4.56
CA GLU A 5 -21.43 5.44 4.00
C GLU A 5 -20.29 5.13 4.97
N LYS A 6 -20.52 5.33 6.27
CA LYS A 6 -19.53 5.01 7.32
C LYS A 6 -19.24 3.52 7.40
N ILE A 7 -20.26 2.67 7.23
CA ILE A 7 -20.12 1.21 7.23
C ILE A 7 -19.26 0.76 6.04
N SER A 8 -19.53 1.30 4.85
CA SER A 8 -18.76 1.03 3.63
C SER A 8 -17.28 1.42 3.77
N ALA A 9 -17.00 2.63 4.30
CA ALA A 9 -15.63 3.09 4.52
C ALA A 9 -14.86 2.20 5.51
N LEU A 10 -15.51 1.74 6.58
CA LEU A 10 -14.91 0.81 7.54
C LEU A 10 -14.60 -0.55 6.91
N GLN A 11 -15.50 -1.06 6.06
CA GLN A 11 -15.28 -2.31 5.34
C GLN A 11 -14.12 -2.20 4.34
N ALA A 12 -14.05 -1.10 3.58
CA ALA A 12 -12.95 -0.82 2.65
C ALA A 12 -11.61 -0.75 3.38
N LYS A 13 -11.54 -0.03 4.51
CA LYS A 13 -10.33 0.02 5.33
C LYS A 13 -9.91 -1.36 5.82
N ARG A 14 -10.85 -2.18 6.34
CA ARG A 14 -10.54 -3.56 6.77
C ARG A 14 -10.03 -4.41 5.62
N LYS A 15 -10.60 -4.26 4.42
CA LYS A 15 -10.13 -4.94 3.21
C LYS A 15 -8.68 -4.55 2.89
N LEU A 16 -8.36 -3.25 2.92
CA LEU A 16 -7.00 -2.78 2.68
C LEU A 16 -6.02 -3.39 3.69
N LEU A 17 -6.33 -3.37 4.98
CA LEU A 17 -5.45 -3.93 6.01
C LEU A 17 -5.15 -5.41 5.78
N ARG A 18 -6.16 -6.19 5.35
CA ARG A 18 -5.95 -7.61 4.99
C ARG A 18 -5.08 -7.78 3.74
N GLN A 19 -5.23 -6.90 2.75
CA GLN A 19 -4.38 -6.94 1.55
C GLN A 19 -2.93 -6.54 1.85
N LEU A 20 -2.71 -5.58 2.75
CA LEU A 20 -1.37 -5.23 3.22
C LEU A 20 -0.69 -6.42 3.92
N ASP A 21 -1.44 -7.15 4.76
CA ASP A 21 -0.96 -8.39 5.39
C ASP A 21 -0.60 -9.45 4.35
N ALA A 22 -1.50 -9.68 3.39
CA ALA A 22 -1.27 -10.66 2.31
C ALA A 22 -0.06 -10.28 1.44
N SER A 23 0.13 -8.99 1.15
CA SER A 23 1.26 -8.50 0.35
C SER A 23 2.58 -8.76 1.07
N LEU A 24 2.67 -8.43 2.37
CA LEU A 24 3.89 -8.68 3.15
C LEU A 24 4.22 -10.17 3.21
N LEU A 25 3.22 -11.02 3.45
CA LEU A 25 3.41 -12.47 3.47
C LEU A 25 3.82 -13.03 2.11
N ALA A 26 3.28 -12.49 1.01
CA ALA A 26 3.68 -12.88 -0.34
C ALA A 26 5.14 -12.51 -0.64
N HIS A 27 5.58 -11.30 -0.27
CA HIS A 27 7.00 -10.91 -0.40
C HIS A 27 7.91 -11.78 0.46
N ALA A 28 7.49 -12.12 1.67
CA ALA A 28 8.25 -13.01 2.54
C ALA A 28 8.34 -14.44 1.95
N ALA A 29 7.24 -14.96 1.41
CA ALA A 29 7.22 -16.28 0.76
C ALA A 29 8.02 -16.32 -0.54
N ALA A 30 8.17 -15.19 -1.24
CA ALA A 30 8.96 -15.07 -2.46
C ALA A 30 10.48 -15.06 -2.21
N LEU A 31 10.93 -14.91 -0.95
CA LEU A 31 12.33 -15.13 -0.61
C LEU A 31 12.68 -16.60 -0.87
N CYS A 32 13.59 -16.84 -1.81
CA CYS A 32 14.12 -18.16 -2.09
C CYS A 32 14.86 -18.72 -0.87
N SER A 33 15.15 -20.02 -0.87
CA SER A 33 15.91 -20.70 0.20
C SER A 33 17.31 -20.12 0.43
N ALA A 34 17.87 -19.39 -0.54
CA ALA A 34 19.10 -18.62 -0.42
C ALA A 34 18.87 -17.19 -0.92
N PRO A 35 18.30 -16.29 -0.08
CA PRO A 35 18.02 -14.92 -0.50
C PRO A 35 19.30 -14.08 -0.58
N SER A 36 19.33 -13.11 -1.48
CA SER A 36 20.39 -12.10 -1.50
C SER A 36 20.18 -11.10 -0.36
N VAL A 37 21.26 -10.45 0.09
CA VAL A 37 21.19 -9.38 1.10
C VAL A 37 20.25 -8.25 0.66
N GLU A 38 20.24 -7.92 -0.64
CA GLU A 38 19.35 -6.91 -1.21
C GLU A 38 17.88 -7.30 -1.06
N GLN A 39 17.52 -8.57 -1.29
CA GLN A 39 16.14 -9.05 -1.10
C GLN A 39 15.71 -8.96 0.37
N VAL A 40 16.64 -9.24 1.30
CA VAL A 40 16.39 -9.10 2.74
C VAL A 40 16.15 -7.63 3.12
N TYR A 41 16.98 -6.70 2.63
CA TYR A 41 16.78 -5.26 2.86
C TYR A 41 15.49 -4.74 2.23
N ARG A 42 15.12 -5.24 1.05
CA ARG A 42 13.83 -4.90 0.43
C ARG A 42 12.67 -5.37 1.30
N LEU A 43 12.70 -6.61 1.82
CA LEU A 43 11.66 -7.10 2.72
C LEU A 43 11.61 -6.28 4.01
N GLN A 44 12.75 -5.91 4.59
CA GLN A 44 12.80 -5.06 5.78
C GLN A 44 12.09 -3.73 5.54
N GLY A 45 12.37 -3.04 4.42
CA GLY A 45 11.69 -1.80 4.07
C GLY A 45 10.17 -1.96 3.96
N LEU A 46 9.71 -3.03 3.30
CA LEU A 46 8.29 -3.37 3.19
C LEU A 46 7.66 -3.63 4.56
N ALA A 47 8.35 -4.35 5.45
CA ALA A 47 7.87 -4.65 6.80
C ALA A 47 7.73 -3.38 7.65
N GLU A 48 8.70 -2.46 7.56
CA GLU A 48 8.60 -1.16 8.24
C GLU A 48 7.42 -0.33 7.72
N THR A 49 7.26 -0.28 6.39
CA THR A 49 6.13 0.43 5.77
C THR A 49 4.81 -0.18 6.22
N HIS A 50 4.68 -1.51 6.20
CA HIS A 50 3.52 -2.23 6.70
C HIS A 50 3.21 -1.89 8.16
N PHE A 51 4.22 -1.94 9.03
CA PHE A 51 4.06 -1.61 10.45
C PHE A 51 3.55 -0.18 10.64
N ARG A 52 4.16 0.79 9.94
CA ARG A 52 3.75 2.20 9.98
C ARG A 52 2.31 2.37 9.53
N LEU A 53 1.93 1.75 8.41
CA LEU A 53 0.58 1.85 7.86
C LEU A 53 -0.48 1.30 8.82
N LYS A 54 -0.19 0.20 9.51
CA LYS A 54 -1.12 -0.41 10.47
C LYS A 54 -1.26 0.35 11.78
N ASN A 55 -0.15 0.85 12.31
CA ASN A 55 -0.10 1.32 13.70
C ASN A 55 -0.05 2.85 13.83
N GLN A 56 0.49 3.54 12.84
CA GLN A 56 0.84 4.97 12.94
C GLN A 56 0.09 5.82 11.92
N TYR A 57 -0.22 5.28 10.75
CA TYR A 57 -0.84 6.04 9.65
C TYR A 57 -2.37 6.11 9.78
N ARG A 58 -2.92 7.32 9.62
CA ARG A 58 -4.37 7.54 9.58
C ARG A 58 -4.84 7.65 8.14
N PHE A 59 -5.34 6.54 7.61
CA PHE A 59 -5.91 6.49 6.26
C PHE A 59 -7.10 7.43 6.08
N THR A 60 -7.05 8.22 5.00
CA THR A 60 -8.22 8.89 4.42
C THR A 60 -9.03 7.91 3.56
N PRO A 61 -10.31 8.18 3.25
CA PRO A 61 -11.07 7.41 2.28
C PRO A 61 -10.38 7.32 0.91
N GLU A 62 -9.73 8.40 0.47
CA GLU A 62 -9.02 8.49 -0.80
C GLU A 62 -7.75 7.61 -0.80
N ASP A 63 -7.00 7.57 0.31
CA ASP A 63 -5.85 6.67 0.45
C ASP A 63 -6.30 5.21 0.32
N VAL A 64 -7.41 4.86 1.00
CA VAL A 64 -7.96 3.50 0.96
C VAL A 64 -8.39 3.14 -0.45
N ALA A 65 -9.17 4.01 -1.10
CA ALA A 65 -9.63 3.78 -2.45
C ALA A 65 -8.47 3.67 -3.43
N GLY A 66 -7.46 4.55 -3.32
CA GLY A 66 -6.28 4.56 -4.18
C GLY A 66 -5.47 3.28 -4.07
N LEU A 67 -5.10 2.88 -2.85
CA LEU A 67 -4.27 1.68 -2.62
C LEU A 67 -4.98 0.39 -3.03
N LEU A 68 -6.29 0.27 -2.78
CA LEU A 68 -7.08 -0.93 -3.14
C LEU A 68 -7.14 -1.21 -4.65
N ARG A 69 -6.71 -0.27 -5.50
CA ARG A 69 -6.67 -0.44 -6.95
C ARG A 69 -5.50 -1.30 -7.42
N PHE A 70 -4.45 -1.43 -6.62
CA PHE A 70 -3.22 -2.09 -7.01
C PHE A 70 -3.19 -3.55 -6.57
N ALA A 71 -2.54 -4.40 -7.37
CA ALA A 71 -2.37 -5.81 -7.05
C ALA A 71 -1.51 -6.00 -5.79
N ASP A 72 -0.53 -5.11 -5.59
CA ASP A 72 0.33 -5.05 -4.43
C ASP A 72 0.27 -3.66 -3.77
N PRO A 73 -0.72 -3.42 -2.89
CA PRO A 73 -0.84 -2.13 -2.22
C PRO A 73 0.35 -1.81 -1.29
N LEU A 74 1.09 -2.81 -0.81
CA LEU A 74 2.20 -2.59 0.10
C LEU A 74 3.43 -2.07 -0.64
N GLU A 75 3.76 -2.65 -1.80
CA GLU A 75 4.85 -2.18 -2.66
C GLU A 75 4.61 -0.74 -3.12
N VAL A 76 3.38 -0.42 -3.51
CA VAL A 76 3.02 0.94 -3.92
C VAL A 76 3.18 1.92 -2.76
N ALA A 77 2.68 1.57 -1.57
CA ALA A 77 2.80 2.43 -0.39
C ALA A 77 4.26 2.59 0.09
N ASP A 78 5.10 1.58 -0.10
CA ASP A 78 6.54 1.67 0.18
C ASP A 78 7.22 2.62 -0.79
N GLN A 79 6.85 2.57 -2.07
CA GLN A 79 7.38 3.53 -3.03
C GLN A 79 6.91 4.97 -2.70
N CYS A 80 5.64 5.17 -2.30
CA CYS A 80 5.16 6.47 -1.80
C CYS A 80 6.03 6.97 -0.64
N ARG A 81 6.37 6.09 0.32
CA ARG A 81 7.27 6.43 1.43
C ARG A 81 8.65 6.88 0.96
N ARG A 82 9.20 6.21 -0.05
CA ARG A 82 10.56 6.50 -0.57
C ARG A 82 10.63 7.81 -1.35
N VAL A 83 9.54 8.19 -2.04
CA VAL A 83 9.49 9.47 -2.78
C VAL A 83 9.06 10.64 -1.90
N SER A 84 8.36 10.38 -0.78
CA SER A 84 7.94 11.39 0.17
C SER A 84 9.15 12.14 0.72
N ARG A 85 9.14 13.47 0.59
CA ARG A 85 10.13 14.33 1.24
C ARG A 85 9.89 14.34 2.75
N PRO A 86 10.95 14.34 3.59
CA PRO A 86 10.79 14.35 5.05
C PRO A 86 10.00 15.56 5.60
N SER A 87 9.99 16.67 4.86
CA SER A 87 9.32 17.92 5.22
C SER A 87 7.84 17.99 4.84
N GLU A 88 7.34 17.05 4.04
CA GLU A 88 5.98 17.08 3.50
C GLU A 88 5.24 15.80 3.88
N LEU A 89 4.30 15.92 4.83
CA LEU A 89 3.38 14.83 5.20
C LEU A 89 2.20 14.79 4.23
N LEU A 90 2.49 14.50 2.95
CA LEU A 90 1.45 14.32 1.96
C LEU A 90 0.67 13.03 2.23
N PRO A 91 -0.66 13.03 2.01
CA PRO A 91 -1.44 11.80 2.05
C PRO A 91 -0.96 10.87 0.94
N ILE A 92 -1.13 9.56 1.15
CA ILE A 92 -0.74 8.54 0.18
C ILE A 92 -1.42 8.79 -1.17
N SER A 93 -2.69 9.20 -1.17
CA SER A 93 -3.41 9.53 -2.41
C SER A 93 -2.70 10.59 -3.26
N ALA A 94 -2.17 11.66 -2.65
CA ALA A 94 -1.43 12.68 -3.38
C ALA A 94 -0.11 12.14 -3.96
N LEU A 95 0.58 11.28 -3.20
CA LEU A 95 1.82 10.65 -3.65
C LEU A 95 1.59 9.65 -4.80
N LEU A 96 0.45 8.95 -4.80
CA LEU A 96 0.04 8.07 -5.89
C LEU A 96 -0.11 8.83 -7.21
N ASP A 97 -0.71 10.02 -7.14
CA ASP A 97 -0.90 10.89 -8.31
C ASP A 97 0.44 11.49 -8.78
N GLU A 98 1.23 12.05 -7.86
CA GLU A 98 2.54 12.65 -8.18
C GLU A 98 3.47 11.67 -8.89
N MET A 99 3.46 10.41 -8.47
CA MET A 99 4.30 9.38 -9.05
C MET A 99 3.69 8.67 -10.24
N ASN A 100 2.47 9.01 -10.64
CA ASN A 100 1.66 8.34 -11.66
C ASN A 100 1.59 6.81 -11.47
N ALA A 101 1.18 6.40 -10.26
CA ALA A 101 1.26 5.00 -9.81
C ALA A 101 0.50 4.02 -10.72
N GLU A 102 -0.63 4.42 -11.32
CA GLU A 102 -1.40 3.59 -12.26
C GLU A 102 -0.59 3.13 -13.47
N MET A 103 0.37 3.94 -13.93
CA MET A 103 1.22 3.62 -15.08
C MET A 103 2.45 2.79 -14.70
N ARG A 104 2.74 2.65 -13.40
CA ARG A 104 3.97 2.03 -12.89
C ARG A 104 3.74 0.70 -12.22
N PHE A 105 2.55 0.48 -11.67
CA PHE A 105 2.24 -0.69 -10.86
C PHE A 105 1.05 -1.47 -11.41
N PRO A 106 1.06 -2.81 -11.30
CA PRO A 106 -0.06 -3.64 -11.72
C PRO A 106 -1.34 -3.32 -10.92
N LEU A 107 -2.47 -3.23 -11.61
CA LEU A 107 -3.78 -3.09 -10.99
C LEU A 107 -4.33 -4.45 -10.52
N ALA A 108 -5.09 -4.46 -9.42
CA ALA A 108 -5.70 -5.68 -8.85
C ALA A 108 -6.75 -6.29 -9.78
N PHE A 109 -7.37 -5.47 -10.62
CA PHE A 109 -8.25 -5.89 -11.70
C PHE A 109 -7.76 -5.21 -12.98
N PRO A 110 -7.60 -5.92 -14.10
CA PRO A 110 -7.38 -5.25 -15.37
C PRO A 110 -8.55 -4.30 -15.62
N LYS A 111 -8.27 -3.05 -16.04
CA LYS A 111 -9.31 -2.19 -16.63
C LYS A 111 -9.84 -3.00 -17.82
N ASN A 112 -11.03 -3.59 -17.67
CA ASN A 112 -11.74 -4.15 -18.82
C ASN A 112 -11.82 -3.02 -19.86
N GLN A 113 -11.17 -3.25 -21.00
CA GLN A 113 -11.26 -2.39 -22.18
C GLN A 113 -12.70 -2.36 -22.69
#